data_AF-A0A1F8SZ35-F1
#
_entry.id   AF-A0A1F8SZ35-F1
#
_cell.length_a   1.000
_cell.length_b   1.000
_cell.length_c   1.000
_cell.angle_alpha   90.00
_cell.angle_beta   90.00
_cell.angle_gamma   90.00
#
_symmetry.space_group_name_H-M   'P 1'
#
loop_
_entity.id
_entity.type
_entity.pdbx_description
1 polymer ?
#
loop_
_entity_poly.entity_id
_entity_poly.type
_entity_poly.pdbx_seq_one_letter_code
_entity_poly.pdbx_strand_id
1 'polypeptide(L)'
;MRITPALLLKIARDTVAQRTRSDRGLLSIYLHGSLLEDDPLLGGTADIDLVFIHDEEHSVEREIQRLTDEVHLDIAHHARSDYRWARSLRLHPWMGPTIINCKILYDPQHFMDFTQASVRGQFNQPDNVLGRARGQADHARQMWFSLHDLTSKPGLPEINLYLQAIEHAVNAIASLSGPPLTERRFLQRFPARAEAIGRPGLYPGLLGLLGGPNVDGQTLSAWLPAWQSAYQAIPAAQAPARLHPVRCAYYKRAFEKILSGNHPHDALWPMLRSWAQVMLFLPESGVQHQEWAEAFQRLGLQGEGFAQRVAALDAYLDTVEELLDGWAHAAGVE
;
A
#
# COMPACT_ATOMS: atom_id res chain seq x y z
N MET A 1 -15.33 18.74 -15.80
CA MET A 1 -14.60 17.96 -16.82
C MET A 1 -14.63 16.49 -16.41
N ARG A 2 -14.98 15.55 -17.30
CA ARG A 2 -15.01 14.12 -16.96
C ARG A 2 -13.58 13.57 -16.98
N ILE A 3 -13.11 13.01 -15.87
CA ILE A 3 -11.81 12.34 -15.82
C ILE A 3 -11.94 11.01 -16.55
N THR A 4 -11.07 10.78 -17.53
CA THR A 4 -11.05 9.56 -18.36
C THR A 4 -9.64 8.98 -18.40
N PRO A 5 -9.49 7.65 -18.58
CA PRO A 5 -8.17 7.03 -18.71
C PRO A 5 -7.32 7.65 -19.83
N ALA A 6 -7.95 8.00 -20.96
CA ALA A 6 -7.28 8.64 -22.09
C ALA A 6 -6.71 10.02 -21.73
N LEU A 7 -7.46 10.83 -20.95
CA LEU A 7 -6.99 12.12 -20.46
C LEU A 7 -5.80 11.95 -19.51
N LEU A 8 -5.89 11.03 -18.54
CA LEU A 8 -4.82 10.77 -17.58
C LEU A 8 -3.55 10.29 -18.27
N LEU A 9 -3.67 9.40 -19.27
CA LEU A 9 -2.53 8.93 -20.06
C LEU A 9 -1.91 10.05 -20.91
N LYS A 10 -2.73 10.97 -21.43
CA LYS A 10 -2.22 12.15 -22.15
C LYS A 10 -1.39 13.02 -21.21
N ILE A 11 -1.90 13.31 -20.01
CA ILE A 11 -1.18 14.09 -19.00
C ILE A 11 0.15 13.43 -18.63
N ALA A 12 0.18 12.10 -18.45
CA ALA A 12 1.40 11.36 -18.18
C ALA A 12 2.45 11.58 -19.29
N ARG A 13 2.06 11.45 -20.56
CA ARG A 13 2.95 11.66 -21.71
C ARG A 13 3.43 13.10 -21.83
N ASP A 14 2.54 14.08 -21.64
CA ASP A 14 2.88 15.50 -21.69
C ASP A 14 3.89 15.84 -20.57
N THR A 15 3.71 15.27 -19.38
CA THR A 15 4.63 15.41 -18.24
C THR A 15 6.00 14.83 -18.55
N VAL A 16 6.04 13.60 -19.11
CA VAL A 16 7.29 12.96 -19.53
C VAL A 16 8.01 13.79 -20.58
N ALA A 17 7.31 14.27 -21.61
CA ALA A 17 7.90 15.11 -22.66
C ALA A 17 8.40 16.47 -22.16
N GLN A 18 7.78 17.02 -21.12
CA GLN A 18 8.29 18.22 -20.45
C GLN A 18 9.58 17.92 -19.68
N ARG A 19 9.57 16.86 -18.84
CA ARG A 19 10.68 16.54 -17.93
C ARG A 19 11.94 16.10 -18.67
N THR A 20 11.84 15.32 -19.73
CA THR A 20 12.99 14.87 -20.53
C THR A 20 13.66 15.99 -21.35
N ARG A 21 12.98 17.13 -21.54
CA ARG A 21 13.59 18.33 -22.14
C ARG A 21 14.39 19.13 -21.13
N SER A 22 13.98 19.16 -19.87
CA SER A 22 14.63 19.92 -18.79
C SER A 22 15.72 19.14 -18.08
N ASP A 23 15.60 17.82 -17.99
CA ASP A 23 16.50 16.95 -17.24
C ASP A 23 17.16 15.92 -18.18
N ARG A 24 18.49 16.00 -18.27
CA ARG A 24 19.32 15.14 -19.11
C ARG A 24 19.84 13.91 -18.38
N GLY A 25 19.67 13.83 -17.06
CA GLY A 25 20.08 12.69 -16.23
C GLY A 25 19.06 11.53 -16.21
N LEU A 26 17.90 11.73 -16.85
CA LEU A 26 16.85 10.71 -16.97
C LEU A 26 17.27 9.60 -17.92
N LEU A 27 17.39 8.39 -17.37
CA LEU A 27 17.68 7.16 -18.09
C LEU A 27 16.41 6.55 -18.70
N SER A 28 15.34 6.46 -17.90
CA SER A 28 14.06 5.87 -18.32
C SER A 28 12.90 6.39 -17.45
N ILE A 29 11.70 6.42 -18.02
CA ILE A 29 10.46 6.73 -17.30
C ILE A 29 9.38 5.71 -17.65
N TYR A 30 8.73 5.15 -16.62
CA TYR A 30 7.55 4.30 -16.81
C TYR A 30 6.36 4.75 -15.95
N LEU A 31 5.17 4.43 -16.44
CA LEU A 31 3.89 4.56 -15.75
C LEU A 31 3.53 3.22 -15.10
N HIS A 32 2.95 3.24 -13.91
CA HIS A 32 2.36 2.07 -13.26
C HIS A 32 1.07 2.45 -12.49
N GLY A 33 0.58 1.55 -11.64
CA GLY A 33 -0.56 1.82 -10.76
C GLY A 33 -1.92 1.66 -11.44
N SER A 34 -2.95 2.23 -10.80
CA SER A 34 -4.35 1.97 -11.19
C SER A 34 -4.69 2.50 -12.59
N LEU A 35 -3.91 3.44 -13.13
CA LEU A 35 -4.10 3.94 -14.50
C LEU A 35 -3.92 2.87 -15.57
N LEU A 36 -3.27 1.75 -15.26
CA LEU A 36 -3.11 0.61 -16.16
C LEU A 36 -4.18 -0.48 -15.94
N GLU A 37 -5.12 -0.26 -15.03
CA GLU A 37 -6.25 -1.16 -14.74
C GLU A 37 -7.55 -0.61 -15.35
N ASP A 38 -8.59 -1.45 -15.37
CA ASP A 38 -9.89 -1.10 -15.96
C ASP A 38 -10.62 0.02 -15.19
N ASP A 39 -10.47 0.07 -13.87
CA ASP A 39 -11.06 1.09 -13.00
C ASP A 39 -9.98 1.91 -12.28
N PRO A 40 -9.44 2.95 -12.92
CA PRO A 40 -8.33 3.72 -12.37
C PRO A 40 -8.77 4.62 -11.20
N LEU A 41 -10.04 4.99 -11.12
CA LEU A 41 -10.56 5.95 -10.16
C LEU A 41 -11.15 5.26 -8.94
N LEU A 42 -10.92 5.83 -7.76
CA LEU A 42 -11.65 5.47 -6.55
C LEU A 42 -12.20 6.76 -5.92
N GLY A 43 -13.51 6.82 -5.73
CA GLY A 43 -14.18 8.06 -5.29
C GLY A 43 -14.01 9.22 -6.27
N GLY A 44 -13.85 8.93 -7.56
CA GLY A 44 -13.59 9.95 -8.58
C GLY A 44 -12.18 10.56 -8.50
N THR A 45 -11.26 9.95 -7.76
CA THR A 45 -9.87 10.40 -7.62
C THR A 45 -8.87 9.34 -8.11
N ALA A 46 -7.74 9.78 -8.64
CA ALA A 46 -6.63 8.91 -9.00
C ALA A 46 -5.30 9.65 -8.96
N ASP A 47 -4.24 8.88 -8.79
CA ASP A 47 -2.88 9.34 -9.03
C ASP A 47 -2.43 8.86 -10.41
N ILE A 48 -1.53 9.61 -11.03
CA ILE A 48 -0.76 9.20 -12.19
C ILE A 48 0.63 8.80 -11.66
N ASP A 49 0.83 7.50 -11.44
CA ASP A 49 2.04 6.96 -10.81
C ASP A 49 3.18 6.79 -11.83
N LEU A 50 4.16 7.68 -11.79
CA LEU A 50 5.36 7.66 -12.64
C LEU A 50 6.59 7.25 -11.82
N VAL A 51 7.49 6.50 -12.44
CA VAL A 51 8.83 6.24 -11.90
C VAL A 51 9.86 6.80 -12.87
N PHE A 52 10.68 7.70 -12.35
CA PHE A 52 11.78 8.34 -13.06
C PHE A 52 13.06 7.64 -12.63
N ILE A 53 13.75 7.01 -13.58
CA ILE A 53 15.01 6.33 -13.33
C ILE A 53 16.13 7.24 -13.80
N HIS A 54 17.04 7.55 -12.88
CA HIS A 54 18.21 8.39 -13.11
C HIS A 54 19.47 7.54 -13.18
N ASP A 55 20.51 8.03 -13.86
CA ASP A 55 21.81 7.34 -13.86
C ASP A 55 22.48 7.34 -12.48
N GLU A 56 22.26 8.40 -11.69
CA GLU A 56 22.77 8.57 -10.32
C GLU A 56 21.64 8.72 -9.30
N GLU A 57 21.98 8.70 -8.01
CA GLU A 57 21.02 8.96 -6.93
C GLU A 57 20.41 10.36 -7.05
N HIS A 58 19.11 10.44 -6.82
CA HIS A 58 18.37 11.70 -6.84
C HIS A 58 18.12 12.19 -5.41
N SER A 59 18.26 13.49 -5.16
CA SER A 59 18.14 14.06 -3.81
C SER A 59 16.72 14.01 -3.24
N VAL A 60 15.73 13.78 -4.08
CA VAL A 60 14.31 13.65 -3.71
C VAL A 60 13.82 12.28 -4.15
N GLU A 61 13.34 11.47 -3.21
CA GLU A 61 12.84 10.11 -3.48
C GLU A 61 11.47 10.14 -4.17
N ARG A 62 10.60 11.10 -3.81
CA ARG A 62 9.22 11.14 -4.30
C ARG A 62 8.64 12.56 -4.34
N GLU A 63 8.02 12.91 -5.46
CA GLU A 63 7.33 14.17 -5.68
C GLU A 63 5.82 13.94 -5.79
N ILE A 64 5.02 14.81 -5.15
CA ILE A 64 3.56 14.87 -5.35
C ILE A 64 3.21 16.22 -5.92
N GLN A 65 2.66 16.22 -7.14
CA GLN A 65 2.23 17.43 -7.82
C GLN A 65 0.72 17.42 -8.04
N ARG A 66 0.04 18.41 -7.46
CA ARG A 66 -1.40 18.62 -7.67
C ARG A 66 -1.66 19.11 -9.08
N LEU A 67 -2.57 18.43 -9.78
CA LEU A 67 -3.12 18.92 -11.05
C LEU A 67 -4.52 19.48 -10.82
N THR A 68 -5.37 18.72 -10.14
CA THR A 68 -6.67 19.14 -9.60
C THR A 68 -6.86 18.53 -8.21
N ASP A 69 -8.00 18.72 -7.55
CA ASP A 69 -8.32 18.02 -6.30
C ASP A 69 -8.61 16.51 -6.49
N GLU A 70 -8.90 16.13 -7.73
CA GLU A 70 -9.21 14.76 -8.13
C GLU A 70 -7.98 13.99 -8.61
N VAL A 71 -6.99 14.70 -9.18
CA VAL A 71 -5.87 14.09 -9.90
C VAL A 71 -4.54 14.68 -9.47
N HIS A 72 -3.60 13.80 -9.13
CA HIS A 72 -2.22 14.16 -8.78
C HIS A 72 -1.24 13.39 -9.67
N LEU A 73 -0.07 13.97 -9.89
CA LEU A 73 1.11 13.21 -10.31
C LEU A 73 1.78 12.70 -9.04
N ASP A 74 2.06 11.40 -9.02
CA ASP A 74 2.86 10.76 -8.00
C ASP A 74 4.13 10.22 -8.68
N ILE A 75 5.26 10.90 -8.46
CA ILE A 75 6.51 10.62 -9.17
C ILE A 75 7.52 10.07 -8.17
N ALA A 76 7.89 8.81 -8.30
CA ALA A 76 9.02 8.24 -7.58
C ALA A 76 10.32 8.38 -8.40
N HIS A 77 11.43 8.64 -7.73
CA HIS A 77 12.75 8.74 -8.33
C HIS A 77 13.61 7.58 -7.87
N HIS A 78 14.04 6.76 -8.81
CA HIS A 78 14.92 5.63 -8.56
C HIS A 78 16.28 5.89 -9.20
N ALA A 79 17.31 5.30 -8.62
CA ALA A 79 18.63 5.26 -9.22
C ALA A 79 18.76 4.01 -10.10
N ARG A 80 19.65 4.07 -11.10
CA ARG A 80 20.00 2.89 -11.92
C ARG A 80 20.45 1.69 -11.07
N SER A 81 21.08 1.94 -9.92
CA SER A 81 21.53 0.92 -8.97
C SER A 81 20.40 0.03 -8.47
N ASP A 82 19.18 0.55 -8.36
CA ASP A 82 18.00 -0.18 -7.86
C ASP A 82 17.61 -1.33 -8.79
N TYR A 83 18.11 -1.30 -10.04
CA TYR A 83 17.83 -2.28 -11.08
C TYR A 83 19.04 -3.13 -11.48
N ARG A 84 20.19 -2.98 -10.78
CA ARG A 84 21.46 -3.63 -11.14
C ARG A 84 21.33 -5.14 -11.33
N TRP A 85 20.46 -5.79 -10.55
CA TRP A 85 20.21 -7.21 -10.59
C TRP A 85 18.80 -7.53 -11.10
N ALA A 86 18.50 -7.20 -12.36
CA ALA A 86 17.16 -7.32 -12.93
C ALA A 86 16.45 -8.68 -12.70
N ARG A 87 17.20 -9.79 -12.62
CA ARG A 87 16.62 -11.11 -12.31
C ARG A 87 16.16 -11.26 -10.87
N SER A 88 16.85 -10.65 -9.89
CA SER A 88 16.43 -10.71 -8.48
C SER A 88 15.18 -9.89 -8.22
N LEU A 89 14.88 -8.89 -9.06
CA LEU A 89 13.64 -8.11 -8.97
C LEU A 89 12.38 -8.96 -9.12
N ARG A 90 12.48 -10.18 -9.69
CA ARG A 90 11.38 -11.16 -9.73
C ARG A 90 10.95 -11.60 -8.33
N LEU A 91 11.89 -11.61 -7.38
CA LEU A 91 11.66 -11.95 -5.98
C LEU A 91 11.28 -10.71 -5.15
N HIS A 92 11.40 -9.50 -5.72
CA HIS A 92 10.99 -8.30 -5.03
C HIS A 92 9.46 -8.18 -5.05
N PRO A 93 8.78 -8.14 -3.87
CA PRO A 93 7.32 -8.21 -3.80
C PRO A 93 6.62 -7.02 -4.47
N TRP A 94 7.22 -5.82 -4.43
CA TRP A 94 6.64 -4.61 -5.02
C TRP A 94 7.20 -4.24 -6.41
N MET A 95 8.53 -4.13 -6.55
CA MET A 95 9.16 -3.79 -7.82
C MET A 95 8.90 -4.84 -8.91
N GLY A 96 8.93 -6.12 -8.58
CA GLY A 96 8.67 -7.20 -9.55
C GLY A 96 7.33 -7.04 -10.26
N PRO A 97 6.18 -7.11 -9.54
CA PRO A 97 4.87 -6.91 -10.14
C PRO A 97 4.66 -5.54 -10.79
N THR A 98 5.33 -4.49 -10.29
CA THR A 98 5.30 -3.17 -10.92
C THR A 98 5.95 -3.23 -12.29
N ILE A 99 7.15 -3.80 -12.38
CA ILE A 99 7.94 -3.87 -13.62
C ILE A 99 7.26 -4.75 -14.67
N ILE A 100 6.63 -5.87 -14.30
CA ILE A 100 6.02 -6.75 -15.33
C ILE A 100 4.89 -6.05 -16.11
N ASN A 101 4.17 -5.16 -15.43
CA ASN A 101 2.96 -4.51 -15.93
C ASN A 101 3.17 -3.04 -16.29
N CYS A 102 4.34 -2.45 -15.98
CA CYS A 102 4.56 -1.05 -16.24
C CYS A 102 4.51 -0.72 -17.73
N LYS A 103 4.10 0.52 -18.01
CA LYS A 103 4.07 1.08 -19.35
C LYS A 103 5.24 2.04 -19.50
N ILE A 104 6.24 1.63 -20.27
CA ILE A 104 7.40 2.45 -20.58
C ILE A 104 6.94 3.65 -21.43
N LEU A 105 7.29 4.86 -20.97
CA LEU A 105 6.94 6.12 -21.65
C LEU A 105 8.16 6.83 -22.24
N TYR A 106 9.36 6.54 -21.74
CA TYR A 106 10.64 7.03 -22.24
C TYR A 106 11.73 6.03 -21.87
N ASP A 107 12.49 5.51 -22.85
CA ASP A 107 13.59 4.57 -22.63
C ASP A 107 14.52 4.52 -23.86
N PRO A 108 15.24 5.61 -24.17
CA PRO A 108 16.01 5.73 -25.42
C PRO A 108 17.17 4.72 -25.52
N GLN A 109 17.59 4.12 -24.41
CA GLN A 109 18.69 3.16 -24.34
C GLN A 109 18.20 1.71 -24.15
N HIS A 110 16.89 1.46 -24.23
CA HIS A 110 16.27 0.14 -23.99
C HIS A 110 16.64 -0.47 -22.62
N PHE A 111 16.92 0.37 -21.63
CA PHE A 111 17.29 -0.04 -20.28
C PHE A 111 16.12 -0.72 -19.57
N MET A 112 14.95 -0.08 -19.61
CA MET A 112 13.75 -0.60 -18.96
C MET A 112 13.10 -1.70 -19.81
N ASP A 113 13.19 -1.64 -21.13
CA ASP A 113 12.79 -2.74 -22.02
C ASP A 113 13.52 -4.04 -21.65
N PHE A 114 14.86 -3.98 -21.52
CA PHE A 114 15.67 -5.13 -21.11
C PHE A 114 15.35 -5.57 -19.68
N THR A 115 15.20 -4.63 -18.75
CA THR A 115 14.86 -4.92 -17.35
C THR A 115 13.50 -5.61 -17.25
N GLN A 116 12.49 -5.10 -17.95
CA GLN A 116 11.14 -5.67 -17.97
C GLN A 116 11.14 -7.07 -18.59
N ALA A 117 11.83 -7.28 -19.72
CA ALA A 117 11.98 -8.61 -20.32
C ALA A 117 12.67 -9.59 -19.35
N SER A 118 13.71 -9.12 -18.67
CA SER A 118 14.43 -9.89 -17.65
C SER A 118 13.52 -10.27 -16.49
N VAL A 119 12.70 -9.37 -15.96
CA VAL A 119 11.76 -9.71 -14.88
C VAL A 119 10.67 -10.67 -15.36
N ARG A 120 10.08 -10.44 -16.54
CA ARG A 120 9.00 -11.29 -17.07
C ARG A 120 9.40 -12.75 -17.24
N GLY A 121 10.64 -13.02 -17.65
CA GLY A 121 11.14 -14.39 -17.73
C GLY A 121 11.00 -15.09 -16.37
N GLN A 122 10.26 -16.20 -16.30
CA GLN A 122 10.08 -16.99 -15.08
C GLN A 122 9.42 -16.25 -13.88
N PHE A 123 8.81 -15.08 -14.09
CA PHE A 123 8.20 -14.31 -12.98
C PHE A 123 7.17 -15.11 -12.16
N ASN A 124 6.37 -15.91 -12.86
CA ASN A 124 5.32 -16.78 -12.33
C ASN A 124 5.79 -18.22 -12.09
N GLN A 125 7.09 -18.50 -12.19
CA GLN A 125 7.59 -19.81 -11.73
C GLN A 125 7.28 -19.96 -10.25
N PRO A 126 6.84 -21.15 -9.79
CA PRO A 126 6.39 -21.30 -8.42
C PRO A 126 7.40 -20.88 -7.36
N ASP A 127 8.70 -21.15 -7.55
CA ASP A 127 9.77 -20.69 -6.65
C ASP A 127 9.79 -19.16 -6.47
N ASN A 128 9.58 -18.42 -7.56
CA ASN A 128 9.61 -16.95 -7.53
C ASN A 128 8.33 -16.38 -6.88
N VAL A 129 7.19 -17.05 -7.08
CA VAL A 129 5.93 -16.70 -6.41
C VAL A 129 6.07 -16.94 -4.91
N LEU A 130 6.54 -18.12 -4.52
CA LEU A 130 6.76 -18.49 -3.12
C LEU A 130 7.80 -17.59 -2.47
N GLY A 131 8.92 -17.29 -3.13
CA GLY A 131 9.95 -16.41 -2.61
C GLY A 131 9.43 -15.00 -2.30
N ARG A 132 8.57 -14.43 -3.15
CA ARG A 132 7.89 -13.15 -2.85
C ARG A 132 6.96 -13.27 -1.65
N ALA A 133 6.16 -14.33 -1.60
CA ALA A 133 5.19 -14.54 -0.54
C ALA A 133 5.87 -14.76 0.83
N ARG A 134 6.91 -15.59 0.89
CA ARG A 134 7.70 -15.86 2.09
C ARG A 134 8.42 -14.62 2.59
N GLY A 135 9.06 -13.85 1.70
CA GLY A 135 9.69 -12.60 2.11
C GLY A 135 8.71 -11.62 2.78
N GLN A 136 7.42 -11.64 2.40
CA GLN A 136 6.39 -10.88 3.09
C GLN A 136 6.01 -11.50 4.45
N ALA A 137 5.81 -12.81 4.52
CA ALA A 137 5.49 -13.50 5.77
C ALA A 137 6.62 -13.35 6.82
N ASP A 138 7.88 -13.50 6.40
CA ASP A 138 9.05 -13.35 7.26
C ASP A 138 9.12 -11.95 7.88
N HIS A 139 8.88 -10.91 7.08
CA HIS A 139 8.80 -9.54 7.59
C HIS A 139 7.64 -9.36 8.58
N ALA A 140 6.46 -9.92 8.29
CA ALA A 140 5.33 -9.86 9.21
C ALA A 140 5.67 -10.51 10.56
N ARG A 141 6.32 -11.68 10.52
CA ARG A 141 6.74 -12.42 11.70
C ARG A 141 7.79 -11.67 12.53
N GLN A 142 8.78 -11.04 11.89
CA GLN A 142 9.78 -10.21 12.57
C GLN A 142 9.15 -9.00 13.28
N MET A 143 8.18 -8.33 12.63
CA MET A 143 7.43 -7.24 13.25
C MET A 143 6.60 -7.73 14.43
N TRP A 144 5.95 -8.89 14.28
CA TRP A 144 5.20 -9.51 15.37
C TRP A 144 6.09 -9.86 16.57
N PHE A 145 7.28 -10.44 16.36
CA PHE A 145 8.22 -10.71 17.45
C PHE A 145 8.56 -9.44 18.25
N SER A 146 8.80 -8.33 17.55
CA SER A 146 9.07 -7.03 18.19
C SER A 146 7.89 -6.53 19.04
N LEU A 147 6.65 -6.85 18.65
CA LEU A 147 5.43 -6.51 19.40
C LEU A 147 5.17 -7.47 20.56
N HIS A 148 5.52 -8.75 20.39
CA HIS A 148 5.36 -9.76 21.43
C HIS A 148 6.28 -9.49 22.62
N ASP A 149 7.53 -9.09 22.33
CA ASP A 149 8.54 -8.79 23.35
C ASP A 149 8.35 -7.42 24.02
N LEU A 150 7.25 -6.71 23.72
CA LEU A 150 6.98 -5.41 24.27
C LEU A 150 6.76 -5.48 25.79
N THR A 151 7.63 -4.81 26.55
CA THR A 151 7.54 -4.74 28.02
C THR A 151 6.83 -3.48 28.53
N SER A 152 6.67 -2.49 27.66
CA SER A 152 6.01 -1.21 27.93
C SER A 152 4.59 -1.17 27.36
N LYS A 153 3.83 -0.13 27.70
CA LYS A 153 2.54 0.13 27.06
C LYS A 153 2.78 0.51 25.59
N PRO A 154 2.00 -0.05 24.63
CA PRO A 154 2.15 0.27 23.21
C PRO A 154 1.80 1.73 22.95
N GLY A 155 2.68 2.42 22.23
CA GLY A 155 2.46 3.77 21.72
C GLY A 155 2.08 3.77 20.24
N LEU A 156 2.12 4.96 19.65
CA LEU A 156 1.92 5.18 18.22
C LEU A 156 2.85 4.36 17.32
N PRO A 157 4.16 4.22 17.63
CA PRO A 157 5.07 3.38 16.83
C PRO A 157 4.66 1.92 16.80
N GLU A 158 4.30 1.32 17.95
CA GLU A 158 3.89 -0.08 18.05
C GLU A 158 2.58 -0.36 17.32
N ILE A 159 1.62 0.57 17.40
CA ILE A 159 0.36 0.45 16.64
C ILE A 159 0.64 0.51 15.13
N ASN A 160 1.53 1.39 14.68
CA ASN A 160 1.93 1.44 13.28
C ASN A 160 2.65 0.15 12.85
N LEU A 161 3.53 -0.39 13.69
CA LEU A 161 4.23 -1.65 13.46
C LEU A 161 3.25 -2.83 13.36
N TYR A 162 2.23 -2.87 14.21
CA TYR A 162 1.15 -3.86 14.15
C TYR A 162 0.40 -3.82 12.82
N LEU A 163 0.01 -2.62 12.38
CA LEU A 163 -0.65 -2.47 11.10
C LEU A 163 0.30 -2.82 9.92
N GLN A 164 1.60 -2.54 10.01
CA GLN A 164 2.57 -3.00 9.01
C GLN A 164 2.69 -4.53 8.99
N ALA A 165 2.72 -5.19 10.15
CA ALA A 165 2.77 -6.64 10.23
C ALA A 165 1.55 -7.29 9.53
N ILE A 166 0.35 -6.73 9.74
CA ILE A 166 -0.86 -7.17 9.03
C ILE A 166 -0.71 -6.95 7.51
N GLU A 167 -0.17 -5.81 7.09
CA GLU A 167 0.04 -5.48 5.67
C GLU A 167 0.91 -6.54 4.99
N HIS A 168 1.99 -6.92 5.65
CA HIS A 168 2.90 -7.95 5.19
C HIS A 168 2.24 -9.35 5.18
N ALA A 169 1.54 -9.73 6.24
CA ALA A 169 0.84 -11.02 6.32
C ALA A 169 -0.19 -11.20 5.19
N VAL A 170 -1.03 -10.18 4.97
CA VAL A 170 -2.04 -10.19 3.91
C VAL A 170 -1.40 -10.18 2.52
N ASN A 171 -0.29 -9.44 2.34
CA ASN A 171 0.41 -9.40 1.07
C ASN A 171 1.23 -10.67 0.78
N ALA A 172 1.60 -11.46 1.79
CA ALA A 172 2.14 -12.80 1.58
C ALA A 172 1.09 -13.67 0.85
N ILE A 173 -0.14 -13.68 1.35
CA ILE A 173 -1.27 -14.39 0.73
C ILE A 173 -1.61 -13.82 -0.65
N ALA A 174 -1.70 -12.49 -0.78
CA ALA A 174 -2.03 -11.87 -2.06
C ALA A 174 -1.01 -12.21 -3.16
N SER A 175 0.27 -12.36 -2.79
CA SER A 175 1.36 -12.68 -3.71
C SER A 175 1.21 -14.04 -4.39
N LEU A 176 0.47 -14.98 -3.80
CA LEU A 176 0.21 -16.31 -4.37
C LEU A 176 -0.71 -16.27 -5.60
N SER A 177 -1.59 -15.27 -5.68
CA SER A 177 -2.61 -15.17 -6.74
C SER A 177 -2.56 -13.85 -7.51
N GLY A 178 -1.61 -12.96 -7.22
CA GLY A 178 -1.39 -11.73 -7.97
C GLY A 178 -0.44 -10.74 -7.30
N PRO A 179 -0.46 -9.46 -7.72
CA PRO A 179 0.34 -8.43 -7.08
C PRO A 179 -0.12 -8.14 -5.64
N PRO A 180 0.77 -7.62 -4.78
CA PRO A 180 0.39 -7.06 -3.49
C PRO A 180 -0.73 -6.02 -3.60
N LEU A 181 -1.50 -5.93 -2.53
CA LEU A 181 -2.64 -5.04 -2.38
C LEU A 181 -2.19 -3.66 -1.89
N THR A 182 -2.65 -2.62 -2.58
CA THR A 182 -2.38 -1.23 -2.23
C THR A 182 -3.40 -0.68 -1.24
N GLU A 183 -2.94 0.19 -0.34
CA GLU A 183 -3.67 0.80 0.78
C GLU A 183 -5.18 1.06 0.53
N ARG A 184 -5.54 1.93 -0.43
CA ARG A 184 -6.95 2.35 -0.63
C ARG A 184 -7.93 1.24 -1.05
N ARG A 185 -7.43 0.18 -1.67
CA ARG A 185 -8.24 -0.94 -2.18
C ARG A 185 -7.94 -2.25 -1.45
N PHE A 186 -7.20 -2.19 -0.34
CA PHE A 186 -6.66 -3.35 0.35
C PHE A 186 -7.74 -4.34 0.77
N LEU A 187 -8.71 -3.90 1.60
CA LEU A 187 -9.83 -4.75 2.02
C LEU A 187 -10.82 -5.04 0.89
N GLN A 188 -11.00 -4.13 -0.07
CA GLN A 188 -11.88 -4.38 -1.22
C GLN A 188 -11.36 -5.52 -2.13
N ARG A 189 -10.03 -5.70 -2.20
CA ARG A 189 -9.39 -6.68 -3.09
C ARG A 189 -8.99 -7.97 -2.39
N PHE A 190 -8.80 -7.95 -1.07
CA PHE A 190 -8.36 -9.13 -0.35
C PHE A 190 -9.32 -10.34 -0.42
N PRO A 191 -10.66 -10.19 -0.38
CA PRO A 191 -11.58 -11.32 -0.49
C PRO A 191 -11.31 -12.19 -1.73
N ALA A 192 -11.11 -11.56 -2.89
CA ALA A 192 -10.81 -12.27 -4.13
C ALA A 192 -9.45 -12.98 -4.09
N ARG A 193 -8.45 -12.43 -3.39
CA ARG A 193 -7.14 -13.07 -3.20
C ARG A 193 -7.24 -14.31 -2.31
N ALA A 194 -7.98 -14.19 -1.22
CA ALA A 194 -8.22 -15.27 -0.28
C ALA A 194 -9.03 -16.41 -0.91
N GLU A 195 -10.05 -16.07 -1.72
CA GLU A 195 -10.85 -17.04 -2.48
C GLU A 195 -10.03 -17.77 -3.55
N ALA A 196 -9.13 -17.06 -4.25
CA ALA A 196 -8.27 -17.64 -5.28
C ALA A 196 -7.34 -18.76 -4.78
N ILE A 197 -7.08 -18.81 -3.46
CA ILE A 197 -6.30 -19.89 -2.83
C ILE A 197 -7.17 -20.85 -1.99
N GLY A 198 -8.51 -20.78 -2.14
CA GLY A 198 -9.45 -21.65 -1.43
C GLY A 198 -9.57 -21.39 0.07
N ARG A 199 -9.28 -20.15 0.53
CA ARG A 199 -9.28 -19.75 1.94
C ARG A 199 -10.09 -18.47 2.20
N PRO A 200 -11.39 -18.42 1.84
CA PRO A 200 -12.22 -17.22 2.04
C PRO A 200 -12.32 -16.78 3.51
N GLY A 201 -12.09 -17.70 4.47
CA GLY A 201 -12.07 -17.39 5.91
C GLY A 201 -10.97 -16.42 6.36
N LEU A 202 -9.95 -16.16 5.54
CA LEU A 202 -8.90 -15.19 5.87
C LEU A 202 -9.42 -13.76 5.95
N TYR A 203 -10.45 -13.41 5.18
CA TYR A 203 -11.04 -12.05 5.19
C TYR A 203 -11.76 -11.73 6.50
N PRO A 204 -12.71 -12.54 7.02
CA PRO A 204 -13.28 -12.28 8.34
C PRO A 204 -12.23 -12.35 9.46
N GLY A 205 -11.20 -13.20 9.34
CA GLY A 205 -10.05 -13.19 10.26
C GLY A 205 -9.31 -11.83 10.27
N LEU A 206 -9.02 -11.28 9.10
CA LEU A 206 -8.43 -9.94 8.95
C LEU A 206 -9.33 -8.85 9.56
N LEU A 207 -10.65 -8.90 9.32
CA LEU A 207 -11.58 -7.97 9.98
C LEU A 207 -11.53 -8.09 11.51
N GLY A 208 -11.36 -9.30 12.05
CA GLY A 208 -11.18 -9.54 13.47
C GLY A 208 -9.91 -8.86 14.03
N LEU A 209 -8.79 -8.97 13.32
CA LEU A 209 -7.52 -8.30 13.67
C LEU A 209 -7.64 -6.78 13.68
N LEU A 210 -8.47 -6.23 12.79
CA LEU A 210 -8.71 -4.78 12.72
C LEU A 210 -9.76 -4.27 13.71
N GLY A 211 -10.37 -5.15 14.52
CA GLY A 211 -11.48 -4.78 15.41
C GLY A 211 -12.79 -4.50 14.68
N GLY A 212 -12.95 -5.00 13.45
CA GLY A 212 -14.13 -4.80 12.61
C GLY A 212 -15.47 -5.14 13.29
N PRO A 213 -15.59 -6.20 14.11
CA PRO A 213 -16.83 -6.49 14.85
C PRO A 213 -17.29 -5.40 15.84
N ASN A 214 -16.41 -4.47 16.22
CA ASN A 214 -16.72 -3.42 17.21
C ASN A 214 -17.30 -2.14 16.59
N VAL A 215 -17.43 -2.10 15.26
CA VAL A 215 -17.83 -0.92 14.49
C VAL A 215 -18.75 -1.29 13.35
N ASP A 216 -19.46 -0.30 12.86
CA ASP A 216 -20.33 -0.37 11.69
C ASP A 216 -20.05 0.81 10.73
N GLY A 217 -20.72 0.83 9.59
CA GLY A 217 -20.56 1.91 8.60
C GLY A 217 -20.90 3.30 9.13
N GLN A 218 -21.85 3.41 10.06
CA GLN A 218 -22.21 4.69 10.68
C GLN A 218 -21.08 5.20 11.59
N THR A 219 -20.50 4.32 12.40
CA THR A 219 -19.35 4.65 13.26
C THR A 219 -18.15 5.08 12.43
N LEU A 220 -17.82 4.34 11.36
CA LEU A 220 -16.71 4.70 10.46
C LEU A 220 -16.95 6.05 9.76
N SER A 221 -18.19 6.32 9.35
CA SER A 221 -18.56 7.62 8.77
C SER A 221 -18.41 8.76 9.76
N ALA A 222 -18.73 8.53 11.04
CA ALA A 222 -18.59 9.52 12.10
C ALA A 222 -17.12 9.85 12.43
N TRP A 223 -16.18 8.96 12.12
CA TRP A 223 -14.74 9.21 12.30
C TRP A 223 -14.11 10.06 11.20
N LEU A 224 -14.74 10.15 10.03
CA LEU A 224 -14.18 10.86 8.88
C LEU A 224 -13.79 12.33 9.17
N PRO A 225 -14.58 13.14 9.91
CA PRO A 225 -14.18 14.50 10.27
C PRO A 225 -12.94 14.55 11.17
N ALA A 226 -12.82 13.66 12.15
CA ALA A 226 -11.67 13.58 13.05
C ALA A 226 -10.40 13.17 12.31
N TRP A 227 -10.49 12.14 11.45
CA TRP A 227 -9.40 11.77 10.55
C TRP A 227 -8.97 12.95 9.66
N GLN A 228 -9.91 13.67 9.07
CA GLN A 228 -9.61 14.80 8.20
C GLN A 228 -8.93 15.94 8.97
N SER A 229 -9.43 16.25 10.17
CA SER A 229 -8.84 17.24 11.08
C SER A 229 -7.38 16.89 11.39
N ALA A 230 -7.09 15.63 11.73
CA ALA A 230 -5.73 15.17 11.96
C ALA A 230 -4.85 15.30 10.71
N TYR A 231 -5.35 14.87 9.54
CA TYR A 231 -4.58 14.94 8.29
C TYR A 231 -4.19 16.38 7.94
N GLN A 232 -5.13 17.31 8.12
CA GLN A 232 -4.92 18.73 7.80
C GLN A 232 -4.07 19.47 8.86
N ALA A 233 -3.88 18.88 10.03
CA ALA A 233 -3.04 19.44 11.09
C ALA A 233 -1.53 19.24 10.84
N ILE A 234 -1.14 18.36 9.92
CA ILE A 234 0.27 18.15 9.58
C ILE A 234 0.82 19.43 8.93
N PRO A 235 1.90 20.02 9.46
CA PRO A 235 2.57 21.15 8.80
C PRO A 235 3.07 20.74 7.42
N ALA A 236 2.71 21.49 6.37
CA ALA A 236 3.07 21.14 4.99
C ALA A 236 4.58 20.96 4.78
N ALA A 237 5.41 21.71 5.52
CA ALA A 237 6.87 21.61 5.45
C ALA A 237 7.45 20.33 6.10
N GLN A 238 6.66 19.63 6.92
CA GLN A 238 7.06 18.41 7.62
C GLN A 238 6.32 17.17 7.08
N ALA A 239 5.31 17.37 6.22
CA ALA A 239 4.53 16.30 5.65
C ALA A 239 5.39 15.46 4.69
N PRO A 240 5.56 14.14 4.92
CA PRO A 240 6.19 13.28 3.93
C PRO A 240 5.33 13.24 2.66
N ALA A 241 5.94 12.92 1.51
CA ALA A 241 5.26 12.92 0.21
C ALA A 241 3.92 12.15 0.23
N ARG A 242 3.86 10.97 0.87
CA ARG A 242 2.62 10.18 1.02
C ARG A 242 1.49 10.94 1.74
N LEU A 243 1.83 11.79 2.71
CA LEU A 243 0.87 12.57 3.50
C LEU A 243 0.80 14.03 3.04
N HIS A 244 1.27 14.35 1.84
CA HIS A 244 1.25 15.70 1.32
C HIS A 244 -0.19 16.27 1.36
N PRO A 245 -0.43 17.50 1.85
CA PRO A 245 -1.78 18.01 2.13
C PRO A 245 -2.77 17.91 0.98
N VAL A 246 -2.28 18.02 -0.27
CA VAL A 246 -3.10 17.88 -1.48
C VAL A 246 -3.76 16.50 -1.62
N ARG A 247 -3.17 15.46 -1.03
CA ARG A 247 -3.69 14.08 -1.05
C ARG A 247 -4.81 13.85 -0.03
N CYS A 248 -5.17 14.82 0.81
CA CYS A 248 -6.28 14.68 1.74
C CYS A 248 -7.58 14.29 1.01
N ALA A 249 -7.90 14.96 -0.10
CA ALA A 249 -9.08 14.66 -0.91
C ALA A 249 -9.01 13.27 -1.58
N TYR A 250 -7.82 12.82 -1.96
CA TYR A 250 -7.55 11.51 -2.55
C TYR A 250 -7.92 10.35 -1.61
N TYR A 251 -7.65 10.51 -0.32
CA TYR A 251 -8.05 9.57 0.72
C TYR A 251 -9.53 9.72 1.09
N LYS A 252 -9.96 10.95 1.42
CA LYS A 252 -11.33 11.24 1.87
C LYS A 252 -12.39 10.69 0.91
N ARG A 253 -12.25 10.97 -0.38
CA ARG A 253 -13.22 10.53 -1.39
C ARG A 253 -13.24 9.02 -1.59
N ALA A 254 -12.10 8.35 -1.38
CA ALA A 254 -12.07 6.89 -1.37
C ALA A 254 -12.87 6.34 -0.18
N PHE A 255 -12.71 6.92 1.02
CA PHE A 255 -13.48 6.51 2.20
C PHE A 255 -14.97 6.72 1.98
N GLU A 256 -15.38 7.90 1.53
CA GLU A 256 -16.79 8.21 1.24
C GLU A 256 -17.39 7.20 0.24
N LYS A 257 -16.65 6.89 -0.84
CA LYS A 257 -17.10 5.93 -1.85
C LYS A 257 -17.26 4.51 -1.30
N ILE A 258 -16.36 4.07 -0.42
CA ILE A 258 -16.42 2.75 0.21
C ILE A 258 -17.56 2.69 1.22
N LEU A 259 -17.68 3.71 2.07
CA LEU A 259 -18.69 3.81 3.13
C LEU A 259 -20.11 3.88 2.58
N SER A 260 -20.31 4.50 1.41
CA SER A 260 -21.61 4.53 0.73
C SER A 260 -21.93 3.24 -0.04
N GLY A 261 -21.02 2.25 -0.06
CA GLY A 261 -21.17 1.00 -0.77
C GLY A 261 -21.78 -0.12 0.07
N ASN A 262 -21.77 -1.35 -0.47
CA ASN A 262 -22.33 -2.53 0.20
C ASN A 262 -21.42 -3.11 1.30
N HIS A 263 -20.14 -2.74 1.30
CA HIS A 263 -19.12 -3.27 2.20
C HIS A 263 -18.40 -2.12 2.92
N PRO A 264 -19.07 -1.39 3.83
CA PRO A 264 -18.48 -0.22 4.48
C PRO A 264 -17.25 -0.55 5.34
N HIS A 265 -17.12 -1.79 5.83
CA HIS A 265 -15.95 -2.24 6.59
C HIS A 265 -14.66 -2.22 5.77
N ASP A 266 -14.73 -2.20 4.43
CA ASP A 266 -13.52 -2.09 3.61
C ASP A 266 -12.81 -0.74 3.77
N ALA A 267 -13.49 0.27 4.33
CA ALA A 267 -12.89 1.56 4.67
C ALA A 267 -11.96 1.50 5.89
N LEU A 268 -12.07 0.45 6.73
CA LEU A 268 -11.27 0.28 7.94
C LEU A 268 -9.78 0.40 7.64
N TRP A 269 -9.27 -0.42 6.72
CA TRP A 269 -7.84 -0.45 6.47
C TRP A 269 -7.25 0.88 6.00
N PRO A 270 -7.72 1.48 4.90
CA PRO A 270 -7.08 2.70 4.42
C PRO A 270 -7.30 3.89 5.36
N MET A 271 -8.40 3.91 6.13
CA MET A 271 -8.60 4.89 7.21
C MET A 271 -7.58 4.67 8.33
N LEU A 272 -7.47 3.47 8.89
CA LEU A 272 -6.58 3.19 10.02
C LEU A 272 -5.10 3.36 9.65
N ARG A 273 -4.66 2.88 8.47
CA ARG A 273 -3.26 3.05 8.03
C ARG A 273 -2.90 4.52 7.90
N SER A 274 -3.72 5.29 7.18
CA SER A 274 -3.44 6.71 6.97
C SER A 274 -3.57 7.51 8.28
N TRP A 275 -4.53 7.20 9.16
CA TRP A 275 -4.68 7.86 10.46
C TRP A 275 -3.48 7.61 11.36
N ALA A 276 -3.05 6.35 11.50
CA ALA A 276 -1.90 5.99 12.33
C ALA A 276 -0.60 6.64 11.81
N GLN A 277 -0.43 6.75 10.49
CA GLN A 277 0.71 7.46 9.90
C GLN A 277 0.65 8.97 10.16
N VAL A 278 -0.52 9.59 10.01
CA VAL A 278 -0.72 11.02 10.29
C VAL A 278 -0.34 11.35 11.72
N MET A 279 -0.75 10.52 12.68
CA MET A 279 -0.50 10.76 14.09
C MET A 279 0.99 10.73 14.47
N LEU A 280 1.86 10.10 13.69
CA LEU A 280 3.32 10.15 13.92
C LEU A 280 3.92 11.54 13.72
N PHE A 281 3.19 12.45 13.05
CA PHE A 281 3.63 13.82 12.78
C PHE A 281 2.91 14.87 13.62
N LEU A 282 2.00 14.45 14.51
CA LEU A 282 1.26 15.33 15.39
C LEU A 282 1.78 15.22 16.82
N PRO A 283 1.69 16.28 17.63
CA PRO A 283 1.98 16.20 19.06
C PRO A 283 1.10 15.15 19.76
N GLU A 284 1.64 14.47 20.77
CA GLU A 284 0.91 13.51 21.63
C GLU A 284 -0.12 14.17 22.57
N SER A 285 -0.53 15.39 22.25
CA SER A 285 -1.47 16.18 23.05
C SER A 285 -2.40 16.97 22.12
N GLY A 286 -3.66 17.08 22.51
CA GLY A 286 -4.66 17.85 21.77
C GLY A 286 -5.86 17.01 21.34
N VAL A 287 -6.82 17.66 20.71
CA VAL A 287 -8.10 17.05 20.32
C VAL A 287 -7.89 15.91 19.31
N GLN A 288 -6.97 16.07 18.35
CA GLN A 288 -6.68 15.06 17.33
C GLN A 288 -6.18 13.75 17.96
N HIS A 289 -5.35 13.84 19.00
CA HIS A 289 -4.84 12.66 19.70
C HIS A 289 -5.94 11.97 20.51
N GLN A 290 -6.83 12.73 21.15
CA GLN A 290 -7.96 12.18 21.89
C GLN A 290 -8.94 11.45 20.97
N GLU A 291 -9.37 12.08 19.87
CA GLU A 291 -10.30 11.47 18.90
C GLU A 291 -9.71 10.19 18.27
N TRP A 292 -8.42 10.22 17.94
CA TRP A 292 -7.71 9.04 17.44
C TRP A 292 -7.65 7.92 18.49
N ALA A 293 -7.31 8.25 19.74
CA ALA A 293 -7.21 7.28 20.82
C ALA A 293 -8.56 6.62 21.12
N GLU A 294 -9.65 7.39 21.17
CA GLU A 294 -11.00 6.85 21.35
C GLU A 294 -11.38 5.86 20.23
N ALA A 295 -11.07 6.20 18.97
CA ALA A 295 -11.34 5.33 17.82
C ALA A 295 -10.52 4.03 17.90
N PHE A 296 -9.22 4.11 18.17
CA PHE A 296 -8.34 2.94 18.22
C PHE A 296 -8.60 2.08 19.47
N GLN A 297 -8.97 2.68 20.60
CA GLN A 297 -9.42 1.95 21.79
C GLN A 297 -10.69 1.15 21.50
N ARG A 298 -11.66 1.72 20.77
CA ARG A 298 -12.88 1.00 20.38
C ARG A 298 -12.60 -0.25 19.53
N LEU A 299 -11.55 -0.21 18.71
CA LEU A 299 -11.12 -1.36 17.89
C LEU A 299 -10.33 -2.41 18.69
N GLY A 300 -9.95 -2.08 19.93
CA GLY A 300 -9.04 -2.87 20.74
C GLY A 300 -7.58 -2.74 20.27
N LEU A 301 -7.25 -1.69 19.52
CA LEU A 301 -5.89 -1.39 19.04
C LEU A 301 -5.10 -0.52 20.03
N GLN A 302 -5.63 -0.32 21.24
CA GLN A 302 -4.99 0.39 22.33
C GLN A 302 -5.30 -0.28 23.68
N GLY A 303 -4.48 0.04 24.69
CA GLY A 303 -4.66 -0.45 26.05
C GLY A 303 -4.56 -1.98 26.13
N GLU A 304 -5.33 -2.59 27.03
CA GLU A 304 -5.29 -4.04 27.27
C GLU A 304 -5.77 -4.86 26.07
N GLY A 305 -6.64 -4.30 25.22
CA GLY A 305 -7.11 -4.95 24.00
C GLY A 305 -6.00 -5.23 22.99
N PHE A 306 -4.94 -4.41 22.99
CA PHE A 306 -3.85 -4.54 22.03
C PHE A 306 -3.08 -5.85 22.19
N ALA A 307 -2.85 -6.31 23.43
CA ALA A 307 -2.17 -7.59 23.69
C ALA A 307 -2.96 -8.77 23.08
N GLN A 308 -4.29 -8.73 23.16
CA GLN A 308 -5.15 -9.74 22.53
C GLN A 308 -5.05 -9.68 21.00
N ARG A 309 -4.89 -8.50 20.42
CA ARG A 309 -4.71 -8.30 18.97
C ARG A 309 -3.36 -8.83 18.48
N VAL A 310 -2.30 -8.64 19.26
CA VAL A 310 -0.96 -9.21 18.99
C VAL A 310 -1.00 -10.74 19.08
N ALA A 311 -1.67 -11.31 20.09
CA ALA A 311 -1.85 -12.76 20.19
C ALA A 311 -2.71 -13.32 19.06
N ALA A 312 -3.76 -12.62 18.63
CA ALA A 312 -4.56 -13.03 17.48
C ALA A 312 -3.77 -12.95 16.16
N LEU A 313 -2.86 -11.98 16.04
CA LEU A 313 -1.98 -11.87 14.88
C LEU A 313 -1.02 -13.06 14.80
N ASP A 314 -0.55 -13.60 15.92
CA ASP A 314 0.28 -14.81 15.97
C ASP A 314 -0.42 -15.99 15.28
N ALA A 315 -1.62 -16.33 15.73
CA ALA A 315 -2.43 -17.41 15.15
C ALA A 315 -2.76 -17.17 13.67
N TYR A 316 -2.94 -15.90 13.27
CA TYR A 316 -3.14 -15.55 11.87
C TYR A 316 -1.87 -15.79 11.04
N LEU A 317 -0.70 -15.46 11.57
CA LEU A 317 0.59 -15.69 10.92
C LEU A 317 0.91 -17.17 10.80
N ASP A 318 0.63 -17.97 11.83
CA ASP A 318 0.76 -19.43 11.76
C ASP A 318 -0.09 -19.99 10.61
N THR A 319 -1.34 -19.52 10.50
CA THR A 319 -2.21 -19.89 9.38
C THR A 319 -1.60 -19.45 8.05
N VAL A 320 -1.01 -18.26 7.94
CA VAL A 320 -0.37 -17.80 6.69
C VAL A 320 0.78 -18.72 6.32
N GLU A 321 1.66 -19.05 7.26
CA GLU A 321 2.83 -19.91 7.04
C GLU A 321 2.43 -21.33 6.60
N GLU A 322 1.46 -21.94 7.30
CA GLU A 322 0.90 -23.24 6.89
C GLU A 322 0.32 -23.22 5.47
N LEU A 323 -0.29 -22.11 5.06
CA LEU A 323 -0.82 -21.95 3.71
C LEU A 323 0.29 -21.79 2.67
N LEU A 324 1.38 -21.11 3.00
CA LEU A 324 2.54 -21.00 2.12
C LEU A 324 3.17 -22.38 1.90
N ASP A 325 3.32 -23.17 2.95
CA ASP A 325 3.90 -24.50 2.86
C ASP A 325 2.99 -25.47 2.10
N GLY A 326 1.68 -25.43 2.37
CA GLY A 326 0.69 -26.19 1.61
C GLY A 326 0.67 -25.81 0.13
N TRP A 327 0.83 -24.53 -0.19
CA TRP A 327 0.93 -24.04 -1.56
C TRP A 327 2.22 -24.50 -2.24
N ALA A 328 3.36 -24.43 -1.52
CA ALA A 328 4.66 -24.88 -2.00
C ALA A 328 4.64 -26.36 -2.40
N HIS A 329 4.05 -27.19 -1.54
CA HIS A 329 3.89 -28.62 -1.81
C HIS A 329 3.02 -28.89 -3.03
N ALA A 330 1.86 -28.21 -3.13
CA ALA A 330 0.96 -28.35 -4.28
C ALA A 330 1.61 -27.90 -5.60
N ALA A 331 2.53 -26.93 -5.53
CA ALA A 331 3.25 -26.41 -6.69
C ALA A 331 4.55 -27.18 -7.02
N GLY A 332 4.94 -28.16 -6.20
CA GLY A 332 6.09 -29.03 -6.43
C GLY A 332 7.45 -28.36 -6.22
N VAL A 333 7.51 -27.35 -5.34
CA VAL A 333 8.74 -26.60 -5.04
C VAL A 333 9.34 -26.94 -3.67
N GLU A 334 8.59 -27.64 -2.82
CA GLU A 334 9.04 -28.27 -1.56
C GLU A 334 8.26 -29.56 -1.27
#